data_AF-A0A0R3Q0M4-F1
#
_entry.id   AF-A0A0R3Q0M4-F1
#
_cell.length_a   1.000
_cell.length_b   1.000
_cell.length_c   1.000
_cell.angle_alpha   90.00
_cell.angle_beta   90.00
_cell.angle_gamma   90.00
#
_symmetry.space_group_name_H-M   'P 1'
#
loop_
_entity.id
_entity.type
_entity.pdbx_description
1 polymer ?
#
loop_
_entity_poly.entity_id
_entity_poly.type
_entity_poly.pdbx_seq_one_letter_code
_entity_poly.pdbx_strand_id
1 'polypeptide(L)'
;MKLKLSLINKHVLKVKEDLDFRADQGSQLIQKAEVNLIFGKIVPILSVHQGIVVLLKELVENMQGSAEVPQIVENTETGAELAQIFIDAYEELSQAYPPFLIYHEAIRGLIAAAQERNPDFRVYLMEKERSEEFGRKTFDDLFIRPVQRIPQLLNLLERLEKHTSAMNKQKVKEAIGLLDKMQKRACEAATQNDNFIQELSSYNEVEGLPVNLIV
;
A
#
# COMPACT_ATOMS: atom_id res chain seq x y z
N MET A 1 -20.09 8.48 7.86
CA MET A 1 -19.51 7.16 7.50
C MET A 1 -18.06 7.14 8.00
N LYS A 2 -17.80 6.57 9.18
CA LYS A 2 -16.46 6.61 9.82
C LYS A 2 -15.43 5.99 8.87
N LEU A 3 -14.38 6.74 8.55
CA LEU A 3 -13.23 6.35 7.73
C LEU A 3 -12.54 5.10 8.31
N LYS A 4 -13.10 3.92 8.06
CA LYS A 4 -12.53 2.61 8.43
C LYS A 4 -11.20 2.31 7.71
N LEU A 5 -10.77 3.17 6.78
CA LEU A 5 -9.46 3.08 6.15
C LEU A 5 -8.30 3.44 7.10
N SER A 6 -8.53 4.24 8.15
CA SER A 6 -7.43 4.66 9.05
C SER A 6 -7.06 3.61 10.10
N LEU A 7 -7.93 2.65 10.41
CA LEU A 7 -7.64 1.62 11.42
C LEU A 7 -6.82 0.47 10.82
N ILE A 8 -7.21 -0.02 9.65
CA ILE A 8 -6.80 -1.35 9.19
C ILE A 8 -5.32 -1.41 8.77
N ASN A 9 -4.77 -0.29 8.31
CA ASN A 9 -3.36 -0.18 7.93
C ASN A 9 -2.44 0.06 9.14
N LYS A 10 -2.93 0.67 10.22
CA LYS A 10 -2.14 0.92 11.44
C LYS A 10 -1.78 -0.39 12.16
N HIS A 11 -2.60 -1.44 12.01
CA HIS A 11 -2.36 -2.72 12.66
C HIS A 11 -1.17 -3.48 12.08
N VAL A 12 -0.93 -3.40 10.77
CA VAL A 12 0.28 -3.98 10.14
C VAL A 12 1.54 -3.31 10.69
N LEU A 13 1.51 -1.98 10.83
CA LEU A 13 2.61 -1.22 11.41
C LEU A 13 2.85 -1.59 12.88
N LYS A 14 1.78 -1.65 13.71
CA LYS A 14 1.88 -2.10 15.10
C LYS A 14 2.48 -3.51 15.22
N VAL A 15 2.11 -4.42 14.33
CA VAL A 15 2.67 -5.78 14.32
C VAL A 15 4.14 -5.77 13.96
N LYS A 16 4.55 -4.98 12.96
CA LYS A 16 5.97 -4.78 12.63
C LYS A 16 6.73 -4.24 13.84
N GLU A 17 6.23 -3.19 14.48
CA GLU A 17 6.85 -2.55 15.66
C GLU A 17 6.98 -3.53 16.84
N ASP A 18 5.93 -4.31 17.14
CA ASP A 18 5.95 -5.33 18.20
C ASP A 18 6.99 -6.42 17.90
N LEU A 19 7.06 -6.87 16.64
CA LEU A 19 8.04 -7.88 16.20
C LEU A 19 9.48 -7.33 16.23
N ASP A 20 9.72 -6.11 15.76
CA ASP A 20 11.02 -5.46 15.82
C ASP A 20 11.48 -5.28 17.27
N PHE A 21 10.60 -4.79 18.15
CA PHE A 21 10.89 -4.65 19.57
C PHE A 21 11.27 -6.00 20.20
N ARG A 22 10.48 -7.05 19.93
CA ARG A 22 10.79 -8.40 20.43
C ARG A 22 12.11 -8.94 19.90
N ALA A 23 12.41 -8.73 18.61
CA ALA A 23 13.68 -9.14 18.02
C ALA A 23 14.86 -8.40 18.69
N ASP A 24 14.71 -7.11 18.99
CA ASP A 24 15.73 -6.31 19.69
C ASP A 24 15.92 -6.76 21.15
N GLN A 25 14.89 -7.36 21.77
CA GLN A 25 14.99 -8.02 23.09
C GLN A 25 15.49 -9.48 23.01
N GLY A 26 15.92 -9.96 21.83
CA GLY A 26 16.47 -11.30 21.64
C GLY A 26 15.43 -12.42 21.46
N SER A 27 14.17 -12.07 21.18
CA SER A 27 13.13 -13.06 20.89
C SER A 27 13.47 -13.90 19.66
N GLN A 28 13.21 -15.21 19.76
CA GLN A 28 13.40 -16.17 18.67
C GLN A 28 12.15 -16.35 17.80
N LEU A 29 11.12 -15.50 17.96
CA LEU A 29 9.87 -15.61 17.19
C LEU A 29 10.11 -15.50 15.68
N ILE A 30 10.85 -14.47 15.26
CA ILE A 30 11.21 -14.23 13.86
C ILE A 30 12.44 -13.32 13.82
N GLN A 31 13.31 -13.50 12.83
CA GLN A 31 14.51 -12.67 12.70
C GLN A 31 14.15 -11.27 12.20
N LYS A 32 14.89 -10.25 12.65
CA LYS A 32 14.69 -8.86 12.23
C LYS A 32 14.78 -8.67 10.71
N ALA A 33 15.65 -9.42 10.04
CA ALA A 33 15.74 -9.43 8.58
C ALA A 33 14.41 -9.86 7.94
N GLU A 34 13.79 -10.92 8.44
CA GLU A 34 12.53 -11.45 7.93
C GLU A 34 11.34 -10.56 8.24
N VAL A 35 11.32 -9.91 9.41
CA VAL A 35 10.33 -8.85 9.73
C VAL A 35 10.39 -7.74 8.68
N ASN A 36 11.59 -7.28 8.32
CA ASN A 36 11.76 -6.23 7.32
C ASN A 36 11.42 -6.70 5.91
N LEU A 37 11.67 -7.96 5.57
CA LEU A 37 11.25 -8.55 4.31
C LEU A 37 9.72 -8.57 4.20
N ILE A 38 9.02 -9.11 5.21
CA ILE A 38 7.55 -9.27 5.20
C ILE A 38 6.83 -7.92 5.32
N PHE A 39 7.22 -7.08 6.28
CA PHE A 39 6.47 -5.88 6.65
C PHE A 39 7.14 -4.57 6.21
N GLY A 40 8.40 -4.58 5.78
CA GLY A 40 9.14 -3.34 5.52
C GLY A 40 8.63 -2.59 4.30
N LYS A 41 8.29 -3.29 3.21
CA LYS A 41 7.91 -2.66 1.93
C LYS A 41 6.54 -1.98 1.96
N ILE A 42 5.67 -2.34 2.90
CA ILE A 42 4.37 -1.67 3.06
C ILE A 42 4.49 -0.35 3.82
N VAL A 43 5.52 -0.16 4.67
CA VAL A 43 5.66 1.03 5.53
C VAL A 43 5.67 2.35 4.74
N PRO A 44 6.45 2.50 3.65
CA PRO A 44 6.41 3.73 2.85
C PRO A 44 5.03 4.04 2.30
N ILE A 45 4.30 3.03 1.80
CA ILE A 45 2.92 3.20 1.33
C ILE A 45 2.03 3.71 2.47
N LEU A 46 2.14 3.14 3.66
CA LEU A 46 1.35 3.58 4.80
C LEU A 46 1.65 5.02 5.19
N SER A 47 2.92 5.43 5.17
CA SER A 47 3.35 6.80 5.48
C SER A 47 2.70 7.82 4.53
N VAL A 48 2.81 7.60 3.22
CA VAL A 48 2.25 8.51 2.21
C VAL A 48 0.72 8.61 2.34
N HIS A 49 0.03 7.47 2.49
CA HIS A 49 -1.43 7.48 2.66
C HIS A 49 -1.88 8.11 3.98
N GLN A 50 -1.08 8.04 5.05
CA GLN A 50 -1.38 8.76 6.29
C GLN A 50 -1.32 10.28 6.08
N GLY A 51 -0.30 10.78 5.38
CA GLY A 51 -0.20 12.19 4.99
C GLY A 51 -1.40 12.65 4.16
N ILE A 52 -1.76 11.88 3.12
CA ILE A 52 -2.96 12.15 2.30
C ILE A 52 -4.23 12.22 3.17
N VAL A 53 -4.40 11.29 4.12
CA VAL A 53 -5.58 11.29 5.00
C VAL A 53 -5.63 12.53 5.90
N VAL A 54 -4.49 13.03 6.39
CA VAL A 54 -4.43 14.27 7.18
C VAL A 54 -4.90 15.45 6.33
N LEU A 55 -4.32 15.63 5.15
CA LEU A 55 -4.67 16.72 4.22
C LEU A 55 -6.15 16.66 3.80
N LEU A 56 -6.67 15.46 3.52
CA LEU A 56 -8.08 15.28 3.18
C LEU A 56 -9.02 15.63 4.35
N LYS A 57 -8.62 15.36 5.59
CA LYS A 57 -9.42 15.73 6.77
C LYS A 57 -9.43 17.24 6.97
N GLU A 58 -8.28 17.88 6.87
CA GLU A 58 -8.16 19.34 6.96
C GLU A 58 -9.03 20.03 5.89
N LEU A 59 -8.99 19.53 4.66
CA LEU A 59 -9.85 20.03 3.58
C LEU A 59 -11.34 19.90 3.93
N VAL A 60 -11.76 18.76 4.48
CA VAL A 60 -13.15 18.53 4.90
C VAL A 60 -13.57 19.42 6.08
N GLU A 61 -12.69 19.62 7.05
CA GLU A 61 -12.95 20.47 8.22
C GLU A 61 -13.08 21.95 7.81
N ASN A 62 -12.21 22.42 6.92
CA ASN A 62 -12.27 23.77 6.36
C ASN A 62 -13.59 24.03 5.61
N MET A 63 -14.13 23.02 4.92
CA MET A 63 -15.44 23.10 4.26
C MET A 63 -16.63 23.08 5.22
N GLN A 64 -16.49 22.50 6.42
CA GLN A 64 -17.57 22.46 7.42
C GLN A 64 -17.62 23.71 8.30
N GLY A 65 -16.50 24.42 8.43
CA GLY A 65 -16.38 25.68 9.19
C GLY A 65 -16.94 26.91 8.47
N SER A 66 -17.17 26.85 7.16
CA SER A 66 -17.86 27.91 6.41
C SER A 66 -19.38 27.84 6.67
N ALA A 67 -19.98 28.92 7.18
CA ALA A 67 -21.38 29.01 7.57
C ALA A 67 -22.41 28.78 6.43
N GLU A 68 -21.95 28.64 5.20
CA GLU A 68 -22.74 28.15 4.07
C GLU A 68 -22.46 26.66 3.93
N VAL A 69 -23.36 25.80 4.43
CA VAL A 69 -23.33 24.37 4.11
C VAL A 69 -23.70 24.23 2.63
N PRO A 70 -22.76 23.92 1.73
CA PRO A 70 -23.11 23.77 0.34
C PRO A 70 -23.60 22.33 0.17
N GLN A 71 -24.89 22.17 -0.14
CA GLN A 71 -25.37 20.96 -0.79
C GLN A 71 -24.43 20.63 -1.94
N ILE A 72 -23.49 19.68 -1.81
CA ILE A 72 -22.55 19.17 -2.84
C ILE A 72 -22.70 19.96 -4.16
N VAL A 73 -22.21 21.19 -4.17
CA VAL A 73 -22.65 22.17 -5.17
C VAL A 73 -21.86 21.81 -6.42
N GLU A 74 -22.58 21.64 -7.53
CA GLU A 74 -22.09 21.22 -8.85
C GLU A 74 -21.01 22.14 -9.48
N ASN A 75 -20.40 23.04 -8.70
CA ASN A 75 -19.48 24.09 -9.14
C ASN A 75 -18.25 24.28 -8.20
N THR A 76 -17.76 23.25 -7.53
CA THR A 76 -16.82 23.42 -6.41
C THR A 76 -15.33 23.43 -6.81
N GLU A 77 -14.60 24.48 -6.38
CA GLU A 77 -13.12 24.55 -6.33
C GLU A 77 -12.50 23.39 -5.54
N THR A 78 -13.27 22.79 -4.64
CA THR A 78 -12.93 21.60 -3.85
C THR A 78 -12.40 20.44 -4.69
N GLY A 79 -12.92 20.22 -5.90
CA GLY A 79 -12.43 19.14 -6.77
C GLY A 79 -10.97 19.34 -7.16
N ALA A 80 -10.57 20.58 -7.44
CA ALA A 80 -9.20 20.96 -7.77
C ALA A 80 -8.27 20.88 -6.56
N GLU A 81 -8.72 21.28 -5.37
CA GLU A 81 -7.94 21.18 -4.12
C GLU A 81 -7.71 19.72 -3.71
N LEU A 82 -8.74 18.88 -3.83
CA LEU A 82 -8.61 17.45 -3.59
C LEU A 82 -7.64 16.81 -4.58
N ALA A 83 -7.74 17.15 -5.87
CA ALA A 83 -6.81 16.66 -6.89
C ALA A 83 -5.37 17.07 -6.60
N GLN A 84 -5.16 18.30 -6.10
CA GLN A 84 -3.83 18.82 -5.74
C GLN A 84 -3.13 17.92 -4.71
N ILE A 85 -3.84 17.43 -3.69
CA ILE A 85 -3.27 16.51 -2.68
C ILE A 85 -2.66 15.27 -3.33
N PHE A 86 -3.29 14.71 -4.37
CA PHE A 86 -2.79 13.53 -5.07
C PHE A 86 -1.67 13.86 -6.06
N ILE A 87 -1.68 15.04 -6.67
CA ILE A 87 -0.59 15.53 -7.52
C ILE A 87 0.67 15.69 -6.67
N ASP A 88 0.56 16.33 -5.51
CA ASP A 88 1.69 16.58 -4.61
C ASP A 88 2.27 15.27 -4.05
N ALA A 89 1.41 14.28 -3.77
CA ALA A 89 1.84 12.96 -3.30
C ALA A 89 2.38 12.03 -4.41
N TYR A 90 2.35 12.43 -5.68
CA TYR A 90 2.67 11.56 -6.82
C TYR A 90 4.07 10.95 -6.75
N GLU A 91 5.08 11.75 -6.39
CA GLU A 91 6.48 11.30 -6.36
C GLU A 91 6.67 10.23 -5.28
N GLU A 92 6.16 10.46 -4.08
CA GLU A 92 6.26 9.52 -2.97
C GLU A 92 5.49 8.22 -3.26
N LEU A 93 4.28 8.32 -3.84
CA LEU A 93 3.52 7.15 -4.29
C LEU A 93 4.30 6.35 -5.35
N SER A 94 4.94 7.04 -6.30
CA SER A 94 5.71 6.42 -7.38
C SER A 94 6.97 5.71 -6.88
N GLN A 95 7.53 6.13 -5.76
CA GLN A 95 8.66 5.46 -5.12
C GLN A 95 8.20 4.28 -4.24
N ALA A 96 7.08 4.43 -3.55
CA ALA A 96 6.62 3.45 -2.55
C ALA A 96 5.97 2.20 -3.17
N TYR A 97 5.21 2.35 -4.25
CA TYR A 97 4.39 1.27 -4.82
C TYR A 97 5.17 0.18 -5.55
N PRO A 98 6.11 0.48 -6.47
CA PRO A 98 6.80 -0.56 -7.24
C PRO A 98 7.53 -1.60 -6.37
N PRO A 99 8.32 -1.22 -5.35
CA PRO A 99 9.00 -2.19 -4.49
C PRO A 99 8.04 -3.10 -3.71
N PHE A 100 6.84 -2.60 -3.38
CA PHE A 100 5.82 -3.40 -2.73
C PHE A 100 5.18 -4.39 -3.70
N LEU A 101 4.76 -3.95 -4.89
CA LEU A 101 4.10 -4.82 -5.87
C LEU A 101 5.02 -5.94 -6.36
N ILE A 102 6.30 -5.67 -6.59
CA ILE A 102 7.30 -6.69 -6.92
C ILE A 102 7.34 -7.79 -5.85
N TYR A 103 7.16 -7.43 -4.59
CA TYR A 103 7.34 -8.35 -3.48
C TYR A 103 6.04 -8.97 -2.95
N HIS A 104 4.88 -8.43 -3.33
CA HIS A 104 3.62 -8.72 -2.64
C HIS A 104 3.23 -10.20 -2.74
N GLU A 105 3.54 -10.89 -3.85
CA GLU A 105 3.26 -12.31 -4.01
C GLU A 105 4.16 -13.17 -3.11
N ALA A 106 5.42 -12.75 -2.93
CA ALA A 106 6.38 -13.46 -2.09
C ALA A 106 6.04 -13.37 -0.59
N ILE A 107 5.38 -12.28 -0.14
CA ILE A 107 5.00 -12.06 1.27
C ILE A 107 4.27 -13.28 1.84
N ARG A 108 3.31 -13.84 1.10
CA ARG A 108 2.52 -14.98 1.57
C ARG A 108 3.38 -16.22 1.82
N GLY A 109 4.30 -16.51 0.90
CA GLY A 109 5.26 -17.61 1.04
C GLY A 109 6.21 -17.42 2.23
N LEU A 110 6.66 -16.19 2.46
CA LEU A 110 7.56 -15.87 3.57
C LEU A 110 6.88 -16.00 4.93
N ILE A 111 5.61 -15.55 5.03
CA ILE A 111 4.81 -15.74 6.23
C ILE A 111 4.62 -17.24 6.50
N ALA A 112 4.26 -18.02 5.48
CA ALA A 112 4.06 -19.46 5.61
C ALA A 112 5.35 -20.17 6.06
N ALA A 113 6.49 -19.88 5.41
CA ALA A 113 7.79 -20.44 5.79
C ALA A 113 8.19 -20.08 7.22
N ALA A 114 7.93 -18.84 7.66
CA ALA A 114 8.19 -18.41 9.03
C ALA A 114 7.28 -19.13 10.05
N GLN A 115 5.99 -19.34 9.71
CA GLN A 115 5.04 -20.09 10.55
C GLN A 115 5.39 -21.57 10.66
N GLU A 116 5.91 -22.19 9.60
CA GLU A 116 6.38 -23.57 9.60
C GLU A 116 7.63 -23.74 10.45
N ARG A 117 8.59 -22.81 10.33
CA ARG A 117 9.84 -22.83 11.08
C ARG A 117 9.63 -22.56 12.58
N ASN A 118 8.65 -21.74 12.95
CA ASN A 118 8.37 -21.43 14.36
C ASN A 118 6.85 -21.47 14.68
N PRO A 119 6.37 -22.50 15.39
CA PRO A 119 4.98 -22.60 15.83
C PRO A 119 4.49 -21.44 16.71
N ASP A 120 5.37 -20.84 17.52
CA ASP A 120 5.01 -19.71 18.39
C ASP A 120 4.74 -18.46 17.56
N PHE A 121 5.47 -18.27 16.45
CA PHE A 121 5.17 -17.21 15.50
C PHE A 121 3.80 -17.42 14.82
N ARG A 122 3.45 -18.67 14.51
CA ARG A 122 2.10 -19.00 14.01
C ARG A 122 1.01 -18.64 15.01
N VAL A 123 1.19 -19.00 16.29
CA VAL A 123 0.23 -18.65 17.35
C VAL A 123 0.13 -17.13 17.50
N TYR A 124 1.27 -16.42 17.53
CA TYR A 124 1.30 -14.96 17.59
C TYR A 124 0.49 -14.31 16.46
N LEU A 125 0.68 -14.72 15.20
CA LEU A 125 -0.07 -14.16 14.09
C LEU A 125 -1.57 -14.47 14.21
N MET A 126 -1.94 -15.70 14.60
CA MET A 126 -3.34 -16.08 14.83
C MET A 126 -4.00 -15.24 15.92
N GLU A 127 -3.30 -14.93 17.01
CA GLU A 127 -3.81 -14.06 18.08
C GLU A 127 -4.06 -12.64 17.56
N LYS A 128 -3.13 -12.10 16.74
CA LYS A 128 -3.31 -10.78 16.12
C LYS A 128 -4.53 -10.77 15.20
N GLU A 129 -4.67 -11.74 14.30
CA GLU A 129 -5.80 -11.83 13.36
C GLU A 129 -7.16 -12.02 14.06
N ARG A 130 -7.18 -12.72 15.21
CA ARG A 130 -8.39 -12.93 16.02
C ARG A 130 -8.76 -11.74 16.89
N SER A 131 -7.84 -10.80 17.09
CA SER A 131 -8.10 -9.62 17.91
C SER A 131 -9.20 -8.75 17.31
N GLU A 132 -10.00 -8.11 18.17
CA GLU A 132 -11.04 -7.17 17.71
C GLU A 132 -10.43 -5.98 16.95
N GLU A 133 -9.19 -5.61 17.28
CA GLU A 133 -8.41 -4.59 16.58
C GLU A 133 -8.24 -4.92 15.09
N PHE A 134 -7.92 -6.17 14.75
CA PHE A 134 -7.77 -6.61 13.36
C PHE A 134 -9.11 -6.76 12.63
N GLY A 135 -10.24 -6.67 13.35
CA GLY A 135 -11.57 -6.81 12.76
C GLY A 135 -11.78 -8.17 12.09
N ARG A 136 -11.13 -9.21 12.61
CA ARG A 136 -11.13 -10.59 12.08
C ARG A 136 -10.62 -10.70 10.64
N LYS A 137 -9.67 -9.85 10.27
CA LYS A 137 -9.00 -9.88 8.96
C LYS A 137 -7.69 -10.62 9.07
N THR A 138 -7.40 -11.41 8.03
CA THR A 138 -6.11 -12.09 7.89
C THR A 138 -5.05 -11.12 7.38
N PHE A 139 -3.76 -11.46 7.52
CA PHE A 139 -2.69 -10.67 6.90
C PHE A 139 -2.83 -10.61 5.37
N ASP A 140 -3.31 -11.68 4.73
CA ASP A 140 -3.61 -11.68 3.28
C ASP A 140 -4.65 -10.59 2.92
N ASP A 141 -5.71 -10.45 3.72
CA ASP A 141 -6.73 -9.38 3.56
C ASP A 141 -6.19 -7.96 3.77
N LEU A 142 -5.02 -7.83 4.41
CA LEU A 142 -4.35 -6.56 4.66
C LEU A 142 -3.37 -6.25 3.53
N PHE A 143 -2.54 -7.22 3.13
CA PHE A 143 -1.52 -7.05 2.11
C PHE A 143 -2.07 -6.92 0.69
N ILE A 144 -3.30 -7.39 0.42
CA ILE A 144 -3.94 -7.14 -0.88
C ILE A 144 -4.45 -5.70 -1.04
N ARG A 145 -4.59 -4.94 0.06
CA ARG A 145 -5.21 -3.61 0.03
C ARG A 145 -4.43 -2.58 -0.78
N PRO A 146 -3.09 -2.46 -0.67
CA PRO A 146 -2.34 -1.51 -1.48
C PRO A 146 -2.56 -1.76 -2.97
N VAL A 147 -2.57 -3.04 -3.40
CA VAL A 147 -2.85 -3.45 -4.80
C VAL A 147 -4.21 -2.93 -5.27
N GLN A 148 -5.24 -3.07 -4.43
CA GLN A 148 -6.61 -2.66 -4.75
C GLN A 148 -6.85 -1.15 -4.59
N ARG A 149 -5.99 -0.44 -3.85
CA ARG A 149 -6.24 0.94 -3.42
C ARG A 149 -6.22 1.93 -4.57
N ILE A 150 -5.24 1.83 -5.47
CA ILE A 150 -5.08 2.77 -6.59
C ILE A 150 -6.24 2.66 -7.59
N PRO A 151 -6.67 1.47 -8.04
CA PRO A 151 -7.87 1.33 -8.87
C PRO A 151 -9.11 1.98 -8.26
N GLN A 152 -9.30 1.81 -6.94
CA GLN A 152 -10.44 2.42 -6.24
C GLN A 152 -10.34 3.95 -6.22
N LEU A 153 -9.15 4.51 -6.03
CA LEU A 153 -8.93 5.95 -6.05
C LEU A 153 -9.17 6.54 -7.44
N LEU A 154 -8.69 5.89 -8.50
CA LEU A 154 -8.94 6.30 -9.88
C LEU A 154 -10.45 6.39 -10.16
N ASN A 155 -11.21 5.34 -9.82
CA ASN A 155 -12.68 5.36 -9.95
C ASN A 155 -13.34 6.50 -9.17
N LEU A 156 -12.82 6.84 -7.99
CA LEU A 156 -13.34 7.96 -7.19
C LEU A 156 -13.03 9.32 -7.83
N LEU A 157 -11.82 9.49 -8.36
CA LEU A 157 -11.41 10.73 -9.05
C LEU A 157 -12.15 10.91 -10.38
N GLU A 158 -12.41 9.84 -11.13
CA GLU A 158 -13.26 9.91 -12.33
C GLU A 158 -14.69 10.32 -12.01
N ARG A 159 -15.23 9.82 -10.88
CA ARG A 159 -16.54 10.26 -10.40
C ARG A 159 -16.49 11.72 -9.96
N LEU A 160 -15.42 12.17 -9.31
CA LEU A 160 -15.23 13.57 -8.95
C LEU A 160 -15.16 14.48 -10.18
N GLU A 161 -14.42 14.07 -11.22
CA GLU A 161 -14.26 14.79 -12.48
C GLU A 161 -15.62 15.07 -13.16
N LYS A 162 -16.55 14.10 -13.11
CA LYS A 162 -17.91 14.25 -13.65
C LYS A 162 -18.73 15.35 -12.95
N HIS A 163 -18.43 15.64 -11.68
CA HIS A 163 -19.16 16.61 -10.86
C HIS A 163 -18.35 17.89 -10.59
N THR A 164 -17.19 18.05 -11.22
CA THR A 164 -16.33 19.24 -11.09
C THR A 164 -16.63 20.23 -12.22
N SER A 165 -16.55 21.54 -11.96
CA SER A 165 -16.76 22.57 -12.99
C SER A 165 -15.69 22.49 -14.10
N ALA A 166 -16.03 22.90 -15.33
CA ALA A 166 -15.13 22.77 -16.49
C ALA A 166 -13.75 23.42 -16.28
N MET A 167 -13.71 24.55 -15.56
CA MET A 167 -12.46 25.26 -15.21
C MET A 167 -11.55 24.42 -14.32
N ASN A 168 -12.11 23.64 -13.39
CA ASN A 168 -11.37 22.89 -12.37
C ASN A 168 -11.12 21.42 -12.76
N LYS A 169 -11.81 20.91 -13.81
CA LYS A 169 -11.63 19.53 -14.31
C LYS A 169 -10.20 19.21 -14.72
N GLN A 170 -9.43 20.19 -15.19
CA GLN A 170 -8.07 19.94 -15.69
C GLN A 170 -7.15 19.38 -14.60
N LYS A 171 -7.23 19.90 -13.38
CA LYS A 171 -6.46 19.39 -12.24
C LYS A 171 -6.88 17.97 -11.84
N VAL A 172 -8.18 17.68 -11.87
CA VAL A 172 -8.69 16.33 -11.58
C VAL A 172 -8.19 15.33 -12.63
N LYS A 173 -8.21 15.70 -13.92
CA LYS A 173 -7.66 14.88 -15.01
C LYS A 173 -6.16 14.66 -14.89
N GLU A 174 -5.41 15.68 -14.47
CA GLU A 174 -3.99 15.57 -14.19
C GLU A 174 -3.71 14.54 -13.08
N ALA A 175 -4.41 14.64 -11.95
CA ALA A 175 -4.30 13.67 -10.85
C ALA A 175 -4.61 12.24 -11.30
N ILE A 176 -5.68 12.04 -12.09
CA ILE A 176 -6.03 10.74 -12.68
C ILE A 176 -4.88 10.22 -13.55
N GLY A 177 -4.37 11.05 -14.46
CA GLY A 177 -3.29 10.67 -15.37
C GLY A 177 -1.98 10.31 -14.64
N LEU A 178 -1.64 11.05 -13.59
CA LEU A 178 -0.48 10.75 -12.76
C LEU A 178 -0.64 9.42 -12.00
N LEU A 179 -1.78 9.18 -11.35
CA LEU A 179 -2.02 7.93 -10.63
C LEU A 179 -2.10 6.71 -11.55
N ASP A 180 -2.73 6.83 -12.72
CA ASP A 180 -2.78 5.77 -13.74
C ASP A 180 -1.37 5.45 -14.26
N LYS A 181 -0.58 6.47 -14.56
CA LYS A 181 0.83 6.32 -14.97
C LYS A 181 1.67 5.64 -13.90
N MET A 182 1.49 6.01 -12.63
CA MET A 182 2.18 5.35 -11.51
C MET A 182 1.78 3.89 -11.40
N GLN A 183 0.48 3.59 -11.46
CA GLN A 183 -0.03 2.22 -11.38
C GLN A 183 0.55 1.34 -12.48
N LYS A 184 0.51 1.80 -13.73
CA LYS A 184 1.05 1.07 -14.88
C LYS A 184 2.53 0.76 -14.70
N ARG A 185 3.34 1.75 -14.36
CA ARG A 185 4.78 1.56 -14.10
C ARG A 185 5.05 0.57 -12.97
N ALA A 186 4.29 0.65 -11.88
CA ALA A 186 4.45 -0.26 -10.75
C ALA A 186 4.08 -1.71 -11.12
N CYS A 187 3.01 -1.90 -11.90
CA CYS A 187 2.63 -3.21 -12.43
C CYS A 187 3.64 -3.74 -13.46
N GLU A 188 4.11 -2.91 -14.39
CA GLU A 188 5.13 -3.27 -15.37
C GLU A 188 6.42 -3.73 -14.68
N ALA A 189 6.86 -3.02 -13.64
CA ALA A 189 8.03 -3.40 -12.85
C ALA A 189 7.84 -4.76 -12.14
N ALA A 190 6.65 -5.04 -11.61
CA ALA A 190 6.33 -6.33 -11.02
C ALA A 190 6.39 -7.45 -12.08
N THR A 191 5.72 -7.27 -13.22
CA THR A 191 5.76 -8.25 -14.32
C THR A 191 7.17 -8.50 -14.86
N GLN A 192 7.99 -7.45 -14.99
CA GLN A 192 9.40 -7.60 -15.40
C GLN A 192 10.20 -8.41 -14.38
N ASN A 193 9.99 -8.18 -13.09
CA ASN A 193 10.63 -8.96 -12.04
C ASN A 193 10.20 -10.43 -12.10
N ASP A 194 8.91 -10.71 -12.27
CA ASP A 194 8.39 -12.08 -12.32
C ASP A 194 8.97 -12.85 -13.52
N ASN A 195 9.04 -12.21 -14.69
CA ASN A 195 9.68 -12.77 -15.87
C ASN A 195 11.17 -13.07 -15.61
N PHE A 196 11.89 -12.15 -14.98
CA PHE A 196 13.30 -12.35 -14.65
C PHE A 196 13.52 -13.50 -13.67
N ILE A 197 12.67 -13.65 -12.65
CA ILE A 197 12.72 -14.77 -11.71
C ILE A 197 12.44 -16.11 -12.43
N GLN A 198 11.48 -16.15 -13.36
CA GLN A 198 11.17 -17.33 -14.15
C GLN A 198 12.32 -17.75 -15.08
N GLU A 199 12.97 -16.77 -15.71
CA GLU A 199 14.17 -17.01 -16.52
C GLU A 199 15.28 -17.62 -15.66
N LEU A 200 15.58 -17.04 -14.49
CA LEU A 200 16.57 -17.57 -13.55
C LEU A 200 16.24 -18.98 -13.06
N SER A 201 14.97 -19.27 -12.76
CA SER A 201 14.58 -20.63 -12.35
C SER A 201 14.84 -21.65 -13.47
N SER A 202 14.59 -21.27 -14.73
CA SER A 202 14.85 -22.16 -15.86
C SER A 202 16.34 -22.49 -16.03
N TYR A 203 17.24 -21.55 -15.75
CA TYR A 203 18.69 -21.81 -15.79
C TYR A 203 19.15 -22.73 -14.66
N ASN A 204 18.53 -22.63 -13.47
CA ASN A 204 18.85 -23.50 -12.34
C ASN A 204 18.36 -24.95 -12.53
N GLU A 205 17.34 -25.18 -13.36
CA GLU A 205 16.84 -26.52 -13.70
C GLU A 205 17.71 -27.26 -14.72
N VAL A 206 18.60 -26.54 -15.43
CA VAL A 206 19.60 -27.14 -16.33
C VAL A 206 20.86 -27.48 -15.51
N GLU A 207 20.93 -28.71 -14.99
CA GLU A 207 22.15 -29.23 -14.36
C GLU A 207 23.37 -29.04 -15.29
N GLY A 208 24.38 -28.28 -14.83
CA GLY A 208 25.71 -28.23 -15.46
C GLY A 208 26.15 -26.91 -16.10
N LEU A 209 25.52 -25.77 -15.80
CA LEU A 209 26.03 -24.48 -16.28
C LEU A 209 27.32 -24.08 -15.52
N PRO A 210 28.43 -23.79 -16.21
CA PRO A 210 29.67 -23.39 -15.58
C PRO A 210 29.51 -22.03 -14.89
N VAL A 211 30.09 -21.91 -13.70
CA VAL A 211 30.02 -20.77 -12.75
C VAL A 211 30.54 -19.44 -13.35
N ASN A 212 31.08 -19.44 -14.56
CA ASN A 212 31.69 -18.29 -15.21
C ASN A 212 30.73 -17.41 -16.05
N LEU A 213 29.44 -17.73 -16.11
CA LEU A 213 28.43 -16.90 -16.79
C LEU A 213 27.67 -15.94 -15.85
N ILE A 214 27.99 -15.96 -14.55
CA ILE A 214 27.41 -15.07 -13.53
C ILE A 214 28.52 -14.13 -13.01
N VAL A 215 29.03 -13.24 -13.86
CA VAL A 215 29.85 -12.08 -13.47
C VAL A 215 29.44 -10.88 -14.31
#